data_AF-A0A4R4L3V8-F1
#
_entry.id   AF-A0A4R4L3V8-F1
#
_cell.length_a   1.000
_cell.length_b   1.000
_cell.length_c   1.000
_cell.angle_alpha   90.00
_cell.angle_beta   90.00
_cell.angle_gamma   90.00
#
_symmetry.space_group_name_H-M   'P 1'
#
loop_
_entity.id
_entity.type
_entity.pdbx_description
1 polymer ?
#
loop_
_entity_poly.entity_id
_entity_poly.type
_entity_poly.pdbx_seq_one_letter_code
_entity_poly.pdbx_strand_id
1 'polypeptide(L)' 'MSDRKNDEDRPLADRRAEAEPGAPQEDDPDFAEEHAPGPTDPPNAEDDAPGGEDDGYLPPAQMP' A
#
# COMPACT_ATOMS: atom_id res chain seq x y z
N MET A 1 7.74 3.07 39.08
CA MET A 1 7.91 3.21 37.61
C MET A 1 8.26 1.85 37.02
N SER A 2 7.27 1.01 36.71
CA SER A 2 7.52 -0.32 36.10
C SER A 2 6.28 -0.83 35.36
N ASP A 3 5.78 -0.06 34.39
CA ASP A 3 4.64 -0.49 33.55
C ASP A 3 5.00 -0.60 32.06
N ARG A 4 6.25 -0.33 31.69
CA ARG A 4 6.67 -0.22 30.27
C ARG A 4 7.14 -1.52 29.61
N LYS A 5 7.22 -2.64 30.35
CA LYS A 5 7.88 -3.87 29.88
C LYS A 5 6.96 -4.86 29.17
N ASN A 6 5.64 -4.73 29.29
CA ASN A 6 4.71 -5.71 28.73
C ASN A 6 4.22 -5.36 27.32
N ASP A 7 4.44 -4.13 26.82
CA ASP A 7 3.92 -3.75 25.51
C ASP A 7 4.76 -4.29 24.36
N GLU A 8 6.09 -4.36 24.52
CA GLU A 8 7.01 -4.76 23.44
C GLU A 8 6.89 -6.24 23.05
N ASP A 9 6.53 -7.10 24.01
CA ASP A 9 6.40 -8.55 23.83
C ASP A 9 5.06 -8.98 23.21
N ARG A 10 4.10 -8.05 23.06
CA ARG A 10 2.78 -8.37 22.50
C ARG A 10 2.80 -8.40 20.97
N PRO A 11 1.97 -9.25 20.34
CA PRO A 11 1.77 -9.26 18.90
C PRO A 11 1.44 -7.86 18.38
N LEU A 12 1.96 -7.53 17.19
CA LEU A 12 1.78 -6.21 16.58
C LEU A 12 0.29 -5.88 16.37
N ALA A 13 -0.53 -6.88 16.06
CA ALA A 13 -1.97 -6.71 15.87
C ALA A 13 -2.68 -6.25 17.15
N ASP A 14 -2.35 -6.82 18.30
CA ASP A 14 -2.97 -6.48 19.58
C ASP A 14 -2.56 -5.08 20.05
N ARG A 15 -1.28 -4.72 19.83
CA ARG A 15 -0.80 -3.34 20.06
C ARG A 15 -1.48 -2.31 19.17
N ARG A 16 -1.78 -2.66 17.91
CA ARG A 16 -2.50 -1.78 16.97
C ARG A 16 -3.98 -1.66 17.29
N ALA A 17 -4.59 -2.71 17.84
CA ALA A 17 -5.99 -2.69 18.27
C ALA A 17 -6.21 -1.87 19.55
N GLU A 18 -5.19 -1.80 20.42
CA GLU A 18 -5.21 -0.95 21.62
C GLU A 18 -4.70 0.47 21.40
N ALA A 19 -3.88 0.71 20.38
CA ALA A 19 -3.73 2.05 19.84
C ALA A 19 -5.13 2.51 19.42
N GLU A 20 -5.59 3.63 20.00
CA GLU A 20 -6.96 4.15 19.88
C GLU A 20 -7.60 3.82 18.51
N PRO A 21 -8.82 3.27 18.45
CA PRO A 21 -9.52 3.07 17.19
C PRO A 21 -9.75 4.46 16.57
N GLY A 22 -8.91 4.82 15.59
CA GLY A 22 -8.81 6.19 15.05
C GLY A 22 -7.56 6.96 15.45
N ALA A 23 -6.50 6.31 15.95
CA ALA A 23 -5.14 6.84 15.86
C ALA A 23 -4.98 7.38 14.44
N PRO A 24 -4.50 8.63 14.23
CA PRO A 24 -4.48 9.22 12.92
C PRO A 24 -3.72 8.28 11.99
N GLN A 25 -4.46 7.54 11.17
CA GLN A 25 -3.98 7.23 9.85
C GLN A 25 -3.74 8.63 9.31
N GLU A 26 -2.47 8.97 9.05
CA GLU A 26 -2.18 10.27 8.46
C GLU A 26 -3.19 10.41 7.33
N ASP A 27 -3.95 11.52 7.32
CA ASP A 27 -4.78 11.91 6.18
C ASP A 27 -3.82 12.27 5.02
N ASP A 28 -2.82 11.41 4.79
CA ASP A 28 -1.96 11.42 3.64
C ASP A 28 -2.94 11.46 2.47
N PRO A 29 -2.81 12.51 1.63
CA PRO A 29 -3.65 12.60 0.45
C PRO A 29 -3.63 11.26 -0.25
N ASP A 30 -4.79 10.81 -0.71
CA ASP A 30 -4.93 9.54 -1.39
C ASP A 30 -3.85 9.44 -2.46
N PHE A 31 -2.84 8.57 -2.23
CA PHE A 31 -1.70 8.42 -3.13
C PHE A 31 -2.16 8.06 -4.55
N ALA A 32 -3.34 7.47 -4.70
CA ALA A 32 -3.93 7.20 -6.00
C ALA A 32 -4.25 8.48 -6.78
N GLU A 33 -4.62 9.58 -6.10
CA GLU A 33 -4.89 10.87 -6.74
C GLU A 33 -3.61 11.56 -7.24
N GLU A 34 -2.47 11.35 -6.57
CA GLU A 34 -1.18 11.91 -6.99
C GLU A 34 -0.72 11.35 -8.34
N HIS A 35 -1.08 10.10 -8.64
CA HIS A 35 -0.72 9.40 -9.87
C HIS A 35 -1.85 9.34 -10.90
N ALA A 36 -2.97 10.02 -10.66
CA ALA A 36 -4.02 10.12 -11.65
C ALA A 36 -3.54 10.93 -12.87
N PRO A 37 -3.73 10.43 -14.11
CA PRO A 37 -3.38 11.18 -15.32
C PRO A 37 -4.07 12.55 -15.35
N GLY A 38 -3.28 13.59 -15.60
CA GLY A 38 -3.72 14.96 -15.78
C GLY A 38 -4.34 15.21 -17.16
N PRO A 39 -4.95 16.39 -17.39
CA PRO A 39 -5.67 16.70 -18.63
C PRO A 39 -4.76 16.82 -19.86
N THR A 40 -3.45 16.95 -19.67
CA THR A 40 -2.45 17.02 -20.74
C THR A 40 -1.67 15.72 -20.91
N ASP A 41 -1.90 14.74 -20.05
CA ASP A 41 -1.20 13.46 -20.12
C ASP A 41 -1.75 12.62 -21.28
N PRO A 42 -0.89 11.81 -21.92
CA PRO A 42 -1.37 10.88 -22.94
C PRO A 42 -2.36 9.88 -22.33
N PRO A 43 -3.31 9.36 -23.13
CA PRO A 43 -4.20 8.30 -22.66
C PRO A 43 -3.39 7.07 -22.25
N ASN A 44 -3.94 6.30 -21.30
CA ASN A 44 -3.43 4.98 -20.98
C ASN A 44 -3.41 4.10 -22.24
N ALA A 45 -2.47 3.15 -22.27
CA ALA A 45 -2.39 2.18 -23.36
C ALA A 45 -3.67 1.33 -23.45
N GLU A 46 -3.97 0.82 -24.64
CA GLU A 46 -5.06 -0.14 -24.84
C GLU A 46 -4.76 -1.43 -24.07
N ASP A 47 -5.80 -2.16 -23.64
CA ASP A 47 -5.67 -3.37 -22.80
C ASP A 47 -4.82 -4.46 -23.48
N ASP A 48 -4.80 -4.51 -24.82
CA ASP A 48 -4.02 -5.46 -25.61
C ASP A 48 -2.61 -4.96 -25.98
N ALA A 49 -2.22 -3.78 -25.49
CA ALA A 49 -0.91 -3.23 -25.73
C ALA A 49 0.16 -4.02 -24.94
N PRO A 50 1.31 -4.33 -25.57
CA PRO A 50 2.36 -5.09 -24.91
C PRO A 50 2.93 -4.33 -23.71
N GLY A 51 3.07 -5.04 -22.58
CA GLY A 51 3.51 -4.50 -21.29
C GLY A 51 2.39 -3.90 -20.43
N GLY A 52 1.12 -4.07 -20.82
CA GLY A 52 -0.04 -3.69 -20.01
C GLY A 52 -0.20 -4.54 -18.74
N GLU A 53 -1.11 -4.14 -17.86
CA GLU A 53 -1.42 -4.87 -16.63
C GLU A 53 -1.93 -6.30 -16.92
N ASP A 54 -2.63 -6.46 -18.05
CA ASP A 54 -3.14 -7.74 -18.58
C ASP A 54 -2.03 -8.69 -19.04
N ASP A 55 -0.88 -8.16 -19.47
CA ASP A 55 0.28 -8.97 -19.84
C ASP A 55 0.96 -9.63 -18.64
N GLY A 56 0.61 -9.20 -17.42
CA GLY A 56 0.96 -9.85 -16.16
C GLY A 56 2.47 -9.95 -15.90
N TYR A 57 2.99 -9.15 -14.97
CA TYR A 57 4.38 -9.29 -14.54
C TYR A 57 4.63 -10.71 -13.98
N LEU A 58 5.50 -11.47 -14.65
CA LEU A 58 6.00 -12.74 -14.15
C LEU A 58 7.29 -12.51 -13.34
N PRO A 59 7.30 -12.78 -12.02
CA PRO A 59 8.51 -12.76 -11.23
C PRO A 59 9.61 -13.61 -11.86
N PRO A 60 10.89 -13.18 -11.82
CA PRO A 60 12.01 -13.92 -12.39
C PRO A 60 12.16 -15.35 -11.85
N ALA A 61 11.67 -15.59 -10.63
CA ALA A 61 11.67 -16.90 -9.99
C ALA A 61 10.65 -17.90 -10.58
N GLN A 62 9.76 -17.47 -11.49
CA GLN A 62 8.77 -18.31 -12.15
C GLN A 62 9.14 -18.63 -13.62
N MET A 63 10.29 -18.18 -14.11
CA MET A 63 10.83 -18.64 -15.41
C MET A 63 11.51 -20.02 -15.24
N PRO A 64 11.28 -20.98 -16.15
CA PRO A 64 11.80 -22.35 -16.05
C PRO A 64 13.32 -22.44 -16.19
#